data_AF-A0A0H3ZSS4-F1
#
_entry.id   AF-A0A0H3ZSS4-F1
#
_cell.length_a   1.000
_cell.length_b   1.000
_cell.length_c   1.000
_cell.angle_alpha   90.00
_cell.angle_beta   90.00
_cell.angle_gamma   90.00
#
_symmetry.space_group_name_H-M   'P 1'
#
loop_
_entity.id
_entity.type
_entity.pdbx_description
1 polymer ?
#
loop_
_entity_poly.entity_id
_entity_poly.type
_entity_poly.pdbx_seq_one_letter_code
_entity_poly.pdbx_strand_id
1 'polypeptide(L)'
;MRKLRKDGATLKRRKLSDGTWKTKHIAPRRTSIRLEREQTLDALVRAMIYRADYCPDSTYLFEVKASVEELAKMIGQLHEYEPGYDGQGGQYRHGRKSCDPVHGAIDDMEAAEMIVVVREFDKESKTNKAKRIFFRPNFFKGFGLSMDDTRSMLSMARKWQEKNGLLKTAKQKRQAELLRQAESDRIASLDRPSLRNLLARIKREFTGENKHTKRVMDAHHRLKEAEKRASEQREQPQRSDTESRLIQLQGQLPPVYVYQAKNQIKAEHGLTNGPEFDALLLAILETRT
;
A
#
# COMPACT_ATOMS: atom_id res chain seq x y z
N MET A 1 9.21 -8.46 -26.83
CA MET A 1 9.03 -7.20 -27.60
C MET A 1 8.85 -7.39 -29.12
N ARG A 2 9.60 -8.27 -29.81
CA ARG A 2 9.53 -8.43 -31.29
C ARG A 2 8.22 -9.04 -31.82
N LYS A 3 7.62 -10.02 -31.12
CA LYS A 3 6.30 -10.60 -31.48
C LYS A 3 5.15 -9.56 -31.42
N LEU A 4 5.10 -8.79 -30.34
CA LEU A 4 4.20 -7.63 -30.15
C LEU A 4 4.42 -6.50 -31.19
N ARG A 5 5.49 -6.55 -32.00
CA ARG A 5 5.74 -5.61 -33.09
C ARG A 5 5.11 -6.05 -34.42
N LYS A 6 5.02 -7.37 -34.69
CA LYS A 6 4.45 -7.93 -35.92
C LYS A 6 2.96 -8.23 -35.81
N ASP A 7 2.51 -8.80 -34.69
CA ASP A 7 1.20 -9.46 -34.65
C ASP A 7 0.12 -8.60 -33.94
N GLY A 8 0.51 -7.45 -33.39
CA GLY A 8 -0.37 -6.67 -32.52
C GLY A 8 -0.55 -7.31 -31.14
N ALA A 9 -1.45 -6.76 -30.31
CA ALA A 9 -1.86 -7.33 -29.03
C ALA A 9 -3.11 -6.63 -28.47
N THR A 10 -3.92 -7.33 -27.69
CA THR A 10 -4.98 -6.70 -26.89
C THR A 10 -4.50 -6.54 -25.46
N LEU A 11 -4.38 -5.30 -25.00
CA LEU A 11 -3.94 -4.98 -23.63
C LEU A 11 -5.15 -4.62 -22.78
N LYS A 12 -5.24 -5.21 -21.59
CA LYS A 12 -6.15 -4.74 -20.54
C LYS A 12 -5.55 -3.46 -19.95
N ARG A 13 -6.17 -2.31 -20.22
CA ARG A 13 -5.65 -1.00 -19.76
C ARG A 13 -6.18 -0.64 -18.39
N ARG A 14 -7.50 -0.65 -18.23
CA ARG A 14 -8.15 -0.15 -17.03
C ARG A 14 -9.36 -1.01 -16.69
N LYS A 15 -9.52 -1.36 -15.42
CA LYS A 15 -10.75 -1.97 -14.94
C LYS A 15 -11.80 -0.87 -14.70
N LEU A 16 -12.97 -1.02 -15.28
CA LEU A 16 -14.12 -0.12 -15.12
C LEU A 16 -14.86 -0.47 -13.83
N SER A 17 -15.76 0.43 -13.41
CA SER A 17 -16.54 0.29 -12.17
C SER A 17 -17.51 -0.89 -12.19
N ASP A 18 -17.92 -1.33 -13.38
CA ASP A 18 -18.72 -2.53 -13.63
C ASP A 18 -17.90 -3.84 -13.58
N GLY A 19 -16.60 -3.76 -13.30
CA GLY A 19 -15.69 -4.90 -13.23
C GLY A 19 -15.12 -5.35 -14.58
N THR A 20 -15.60 -4.79 -15.70
CA THR A 20 -15.08 -5.07 -17.04
C THR A 20 -13.74 -4.38 -17.27
N TRP A 21 -12.96 -4.85 -18.26
CA TRP A 21 -11.71 -4.20 -18.63
C TRP A 21 -11.91 -3.35 -19.86
N LYS A 22 -11.57 -2.05 -19.76
CA LYS A 22 -11.28 -1.23 -20.93
C LYS A 22 -10.03 -1.79 -21.58
N THR A 23 -10.22 -2.54 -22.65
CA THR A 23 -9.16 -3.11 -23.45
C THR A 23 -8.76 -2.17 -24.59
N LYS A 24 -7.46 -2.13 -24.89
CA LYS A 24 -6.93 -1.46 -26.07
C LYS A 24 -6.41 -2.51 -27.02
N HIS A 25 -7.01 -2.58 -28.20
CA HIS A 25 -6.46 -3.35 -29.29
C HIS A 25 -5.29 -2.56 -29.91
N ILE A 26 -4.14 -3.21 -30.02
CA ILE A 26 -2.96 -2.70 -30.69
C ILE A 26 -2.86 -3.45 -32.00
N ALA A 27 -3.24 -2.81 -33.10
CA ALA A 27 -3.05 -3.36 -34.44
C ALA A 27 -1.55 -3.54 -34.77
N PRO A 28 -1.19 -4.46 -35.70
CA PRO A 28 0.14 -4.54 -36.32
C PRO A 28 0.65 -3.16 -36.77
N ARG A 29 1.92 -2.86 -36.52
CA ARG A 29 2.33 -1.46 -36.21
C ARG A 29 3.00 -0.75 -37.40
N ARG A 30 2.54 0.48 -37.75
CA ARG A 30 3.24 1.45 -38.65
C ARG A 30 4.25 2.31 -37.86
N THR A 31 5.37 2.71 -38.49
CA THR A 31 6.51 3.38 -37.82
C THR A 31 6.20 4.80 -37.31
N SER A 32 5.44 5.61 -38.05
CA SER A 32 5.17 7.03 -37.73
C SER A 32 4.36 7.26 -36.44
N ILE A 33 3.30 6.48 -36.21
CA ILE A 33 2.40 6.61 -35.04
C ILE A 33 3.13 6.29 -33.71
N ARG A 34 4.22 5.51 -33.75
CA ARG A 34 5.03 5.26 -32.55
C ARG A 34 5.86 6.47 -32.14
N LEU A 35 6.39 7.21 -33.11
CA LEU A 35 7.23 8.37 -32.84
C LEU A 35 6.45 9.40 -32.02
N GLU A 36 5.23 9.72 -32.45
CA GLU A 36 4.38 10.71 -31.76
C GLU A 36 4.05 10.28 -30.32
N ARG A 37 3.68 9.02 -30.10
CA ARG A 37 3.35 8.51 -28.76
C ARG A 37 4.57 8.46 -27.85
N GLU A 38 5.72 8.08 -28.38
CA GLU A 38 6.98 8.04 -27.65
C GLU A 38 7.43 9.46 -27.27
N GLN A 39 7.34 10.42 -28.21
CA GLN A 39 7.58 11.83 -27.96
C GLN A 39 6.62 12.41 -26.93
N THR A 40 5.34 12.07 -27.03
CA THR A 40 4.31 12.44 -26.04
C THR A 40 4.69 11.96 -24.65
N LEU A 41 5.09 10.69 -24.54
CA LEU A 41 5.46 10.08 -23.27
C LEU A 41 6.74 10.72 -22.70
N ASP A 42 7.78 10.91 -23.51
CA ASP A 42 9.04 11.56 -23.08
C ASP A 42 8.78 12.99 -22.58
N ALA A 43 8.06 13.79 -23.37
CA ALA A 43 7.73 15.16 -23.00
C ALA A 43 6.84 15.22 -21.74
N LEU A 44 5.83 14.36 -21.65
CA LEU A 44 4.93 14.29 -20.49
C LEU A 44 5.69 13.92 -19.22
N VAL A 45 6.58 12.93 -19.30
CA VAL A 45 7.38 12.52 -18.15
C VAL A 45 8.23 13.68 -17.64
N ARG A 46 8.90 14.42 -18.53
CA ARG A 46 9.66 15.62 -18.16
C ARG A 46 8.78 16.67 -17.49
N ALA A 47 7.61 16.95 -18.06
CA ALA A 47 6.65 17.90 -17.50
C ALA A 47 6.15 17.48 -16.11
N MET A 48 5.84 16.20 -15.90
CA MET A 48 5.43 15.69 -14.60
C MET A 48 6.56 15.74 -13.57
N ILE A 49 7.79 15.37 -13.95
CA ILE A 49 8.98 15.49 -13.09
C ILE A 49 9.17 16.94 -12.66
N TYR A 50 9.07 17.89 -13.58
CA TYR A 50 9.18 19.31 -13.29
C TYR A 50 8.10 19.81 -12.31
N ARG A 51 6.88 19.24 -12.41
CA ARG A 51 5.73 19.61 -11.58
C ARG A 51 5.58 18.81 -10.28
N ALA A 52 6.45 17.85 -10.00
CA ALA A 52 6.31 16.97 -8.84
C ALA A 52 6.75 17.62 -7.51
N ASP A 53 6.11 17.25 -6.40
CA ASP A 53 6.54 17.62 -5.04
C ASP A 53 7.61 16.65 -4.51
N TYR A 54 8.82 17.16 -4.36
CA TYR A 54 9.99 16.41 -3.87
C TYR A 54 10.20 16.54 -2.36
N CYS A 55 9.29 17.17 -1.62
CA CYS A 55 9.50 17.40 -0.19
C CYS A 55 9.15 16.15 0.64
N PRO A 56 10.12 15.56 1.38
CA PRO A 56 9.88 14.36 2.20
C PRO A 56 8.83 14.58 3.29
N ASP A 57 8.72 15.81 3.79
CA ASP A 57 7.79 16.20 4.85
C ASP A 57 6.36 16.40 4.32
N SER A 58 6.16 16.40 2.99
CA SER A 58 4.81 16.46 2.41
C SER A 58 3.99 15.23 2.80
N THR A 59 2.71 15.43 3.09
CA THR A 59 1.76 14.32 3.34
C THR A 59 1.71 13.38 2.14
N TYR A 60 1.72 13.95 0.94
CA TYR A 60 1.68 13.21 -0.31
C TYR A 60 2.95 13.51 -1.12
N LEU A 61 3.97 12.67 -0.93
CA LEU A 61 5.25 12.76 -1.63
C LEU A 61 5.07 12.40 -3.12
N PHE A 62 5.78 13.11 -4.01
CA PHE A 62 5.74 12.93 -5.46
C PHE A 62 4.37 13.11 -6.11
N GLU A 63 3.53 13.96 -5.52
CA GLU A 63 2.35 14.46 -6.21
C GLU A 63 2.75 15.41 -7.35
N VAL A 64 2.17 15.21 -8.54
CA VAL A 64 2.31 16.12 -9.68
C VAL A 64 1.33 17.29 -9.50
N LYS A 65 1.86 18.49 -9.23
CA LYS A 65 1.09 19.71 -8.95
C LYS A 65 0.68 20.44 -10.23
N ALA A 66 0.04 19.73 -11.14
CA ALA A 66 -0.50 20.29 -12.37
C ALA A 66 -1.73 19.51 -12.83
N SER A 67 -2.69 20.19 -13.44
CA SER A 67 -3.82 19.52 -14.09
C SER A 67 -3.36 18.83 -15.37
N VAL A 68 -4.14 17.86 -15.88
CA VAL A 68 -3.80 17.20 -17.15
C VAL A 68 -3.84 18.18 -18.32
N GLU A 69 -4.73 19.16 -18.28
CA GLU A 69 -4.79 20.23 -19.28
C GLU A 69 -3.52 21.09 -19.27
N GLU A 70 -3.03 21.41 -18.07
CA GLU A 70 -1.79 22.16 -17.90
C GLU A 70 -0.57 21.37 -18.37
N LEU A 71 -0.49 20.07 -18.04
CA LEU A 71 0.54 19.18 -18.56
C LEU A 71 0.48 19.10 -20.09
N ALA A 72 -0.72 19.01 -20.67
CA ALA A 72 -0.91 19.01 -22.12
C ALA A 72 -0.45 20.33 -22.76
N LYS A 73 -0.74 21.46 -22.12
CA LYS A 73 -0.27 22.78 -22.54
C LYS A 73 1.25 22.88 -22.50
N MET A 74 1.88 22.39 -21.43
CA MET A 74 3.35 22.42 -21.27
C MET A 74 4.09 21.65 -22.37
N ILE A 75 3.48 20.58 -22.91
CA ILE A 75 4.10 19.76 -23.95
C ILE A 75 3.58 20.10 -25.37
N GLY A 76 2.77 21.15 -25.52
CA GLY A 76 2.22 21.57 -26.82
C GLY A 76 1.16 20.62 -27.41
N GLN A 77 0.49 19.83 -26.58
CA GLN A 77 -0.56 18.88 -26.98
C GLN A 77 -1.94 19.18 -26.40
N LEU A 78 -2.15 20.41 -25.95
CA LEU A 78 -3.49 20.90 -25.67
C LEU A 78 -4.11 21.37 -26.98
N HIS A 79 -5.16 20.68 -27.43
CA HIS A 79 -5.93 21.09 -28.59
C HIS A 79 -7.16 21.86 -28.13
N GLU A 80 -7.36 23.06 -28.67
CA GLU A 80 -8.57 23.86 -28.42
C GLU A 80 -9.38 23.93 -29.71
N TYR A 81 -10.57 23.35 -29.70
CA TYR A 81 -11.52 23.42 -30.81
C TYR A 81 -12.07 24.86 -30.91
N GLU A 82 -12.21 25.36 -32.13
CA GLU A 82 -12.77 26.69 -32.35
C GLU A 82 -14.20 26.79 -31.82
N PRO A 83 -14.58 27.93 -31.19
CA PRO A 83 -15.96 28.21 -30.88
C PRO A 83 -16.79 28.24 -32.17
N GLY A 84 -17.85 27.46 -32.21
CA GLY A 84 -18.69 27.31 -33.39
C GLY A 84 -20.15 27.59 -33.06
N TYR A 85 -20.86 28.18 -34.01
CA TYR A 85 -22.32 28.27 -33.98
C TYR A 85 -22.86 27.18 -34.91
N ASP A 86 -23.61 26.23 -34.37
CA ASP A 86 -24.35 25.31 -35.23
C ASP A 86 -25.57 26.04 -35.83
N GLY A 87 -25.51 26.28 -37.13
CA GLY A 87 -26.60 26.93 -37.87
C GLY A 87 -27.94 26.20 -37.72
N GLN A 88 -29.02 26.98 -37.89
CA GLN A 88 -30.46 26.66 -37.75
C GLN A 88 -30.95 26.20 -36.35
N GLY A 89 -30.07 25.75 -35.44
CA GLY A 89 -30.44 25.30 -34.09
C GLY A 89 -29.95 26.18 -32.93
N GLY A 90 -29.02 27.09 -33.17
CA GLY A 90 -28.69 28.19 -32.26
C GLY A 90 -27.90 27.86 -30.99
N GLN A 91 -27.19 26.73 -30.92
CA GLN A 91 -26.36 26.43 -29.76
C GLN A 91 -24.92 26.91 -29.97
N TYR A 92 -24.57 27.98 -29.27
CA TYR A 92 -23.19 28.41 -29.18
C TYR A 92 -22.34 27.33 -28.50
N ARG A 93 -21.36 26.77 -29.22
CA ARG A 93 -20.39 25.83 -28.66
C ARG A 93 -19.18 26.60 -28.18
N HIS A 94 -19.03 26.68 -26.86
CA HIS A 94 -17.77 27.11 -26.26
C HIS A 94 -16.66 26.15 -26.72
N GLY A 95 -15.56 26.71 -27.23
CA GLY A 95 -14.42 25.94 -27.74
C GLY A 95 -13.99 24.86 -26.76
N ARG A 96 -13.98 23.60 -27.21
CA ARG A 96 -13.68 22.45 -26.35
C ARG A 96 -12.17 22.28 -26.24
N LYS A 97 -11.68 21.93 -25.05
CA LYS A 97 -10.28 21.53 -24.86
C LYS A 97 -10.15 20.01 -24.93
N SER A 98 -9.19 19.51 -25.70
CA SER A 98 -8.83 18.11 -25.76
C SER A 98 -7.36 17.91 -25.36
N CYS A 99 -7.14 16.87 -24.57
CA CYS A 99 -5.84 16.38 -24.14
C CYS A 99 -5.75 14.86 -24.32
N ASP A 100 -6.39 14.33 -25.37
CA ASP A 100 -6.51 12.89 -25.64
C ASP A 100 -5.16 12.15 -25.70
N PRO A 101 -4.09 12.68 -26.35
CA PRO A 101 -2.78 12.04 -26.34
C PRO A 101 -2.22 11.87 -24.92
N VAL A 102 -2.34 12.90 -24.09
CA VAL A 102 -1.86 12.93 -22.70
C VAL A 102 -2.65 11.97 -21.82
N HIS A 103 -3.98 11.95 -21.95
CA HIS A 103 -4.81 10.94 -21.29
C HIS A 103 -4.39 9.52 -21.69
N GLY A 104 -4.11 9.29 -22.97
CA GLY A 104 -3.64 8.01 -23.49
C GLY A 104 -2.31 7.57 -22.90
N ALA A 105 -1.37 8.51 -22.68
CA ALA A 105 -0.06 8.26 -22.09
C ALA A 105 -0.14 8.02 -20.57
N ILE A 106 -0.93 8.82 -19.85
CA ILE A 106 -1.19 8.63 -18.41
C ILE A 106 -1.78 7.24 -18.15
N ASP A 107 -2.76 6.82 -18.95
CA ASP A 107 -3.36 5.49 -18.81
C ASP A 107 -2.34 4.36 -19.08
N ASP A 108 -1.38 4.55 -19.99
CA ASP A 108 -0.30 3.58 -20.23
C ASP A 108 0.69 3.53 -19.06
N MET A 109 1.06 4.68 -18.48
CA MET A 109 1.95 4.74 -17.32
C MET A 109 1.31 4.16 -16.05
N GLU A 110 0.00 4.37 -15.87
CA GLU A 110 -0.73 3.76 -14.77
C GLU A 110 -0.80 2.24 -14.94
N ALA A 111 -1.09 1.75 -16.16
CA ALA A 111 -1.10 0.33 -16.46
C ALA A 111 0.28 -0.33 -16.28
N ALA A 112 1.37 0.41 -16.49
CA ALA A 112 2.73 0.00 -16.21
C ALA A 112 3.13 0.13 -14.72
N GLU A 113 2.18 0.47 -13.84
CA GLU A 113 2.40 0.67 -12.41
C GLU A 113 3.45 1.73 -12.06
N MET A 114 3.71 2.67 -12.96
CA MET A 114 4.65 3.76 -12.73
C MET A 114 4.01 4.90 -11.93
N ILE A 115 2.71 5.11 -12.10
CA ILE A 115 1.98 6.19 -11.44
C ILE A 115 0.68 5.69 -10.80
N VAL A 116 0.17 6.42 -9.81
CA VAL A 116 -1.19 6.30 -9.29
C VAL A 116 -1.99 7.50 -9.77
N VAL A 117 -3.15 7.27 -10.37
CA VAL A 117 -4.02 8.34 -10.85
C VAL A 117 -5.35 8.29 -10.09
N VAL A 118 -5.59 9.31 -9.29
CA VAL A 118 -6.83 9.46 -8.52
C VAL A 118 -7.87 10.11 -9.41
N ARG A 119 -9.00 9.41 -9.57
CA ARG A 119 -10.14 9.83 -10.37
C ARG A 119 -11.38 9.89 -9.50
N GLU A 120 -12.18 10.92 -9.70
CA GLU A 120 -13.47 11.08 -9.05
C GLU A 120 -14.47 11.67 -10.04
N PHE A 121 -15.69 11.17 -9.98
CA PHE A 121 -16.81 11.66 -10.77
C PHE A 121 -17.73 12.43 -9.83
N ASP A 122 -18.00 13.68 -10.18
CA ASP A 122 -18.98 14.49 -9.49
C ASP A 122 -20.38 14.16 -10.03
N LYS A 123 -21.23 13.63 -9.15
CA LYS A 123 -22.59 13.23 -9.50
C LYS A 123 -23.51 14.42 -9.73
N GLU A 124 -23.24 15.55 -9.09
CA GLU A 124 -24.08 16.74 -9.16
C GLU A 124 -23.87 17.46 -10.49
N SER A 125 -22.63 17.83 -10.80
CA SER A 125 -22.30 18.44 -12.10
C SER A 125 -22.29 17.45 -13.26
N LYS A 126 -22.37 16.13 -12.99
CA LYS A 126 -22.18 15.05 -13.98
C LYS A 126 -20.87 15.17 -14.74
N THR A 127 -19.83 15.74 -14.12
CA THR A 127 -18.51 15.91 -14.72
C THR A 127 -17.42 15.14 -13.96
N ASN A 128 -16.30 14.88 -14.63
CA ASN A 128 -15.14 14.30 -13.95
C ASN A 128 -14.36 15.42 -13.25
N LYS A 129 -14.00 15.21 -11.99
CA LYS A 129 -13.10 16.11 -11.26
C LYS A 129 -11.68 16.03 -11.83
N ALA A 130 -10.89 17.07 -11.59
CA ALA A 130 -9.48 17.12 -11.95
C ALA A 130 -8.71 15.96 -11.29
N LYS A 131 -7.97 15.20 -12.11
CA LYS A 131 -7.20 14.02 -11.67
C LYS A 131 -6.00 14.47 -10.84
N ARG A 132 -5.65 13.68 -9.82
CA ARG A 132 -4.38 13.81 -9.09
C ARG A 132 -3.45 12.66 -9.46
N ILE A 133 -2.16 12.95 -9.65
CA ILE A 133 -1.18 11.98 -10.14
C ILE A 133 -0.03 11.88 -9.13
N PHE A 134 0.37 10.67 -8.78
CA PHE A 134 1.47 10.39 -7.86
C PHE A 134 2.45 9.41 -8.48
N PHE A 135 3.75 9.62 -8.30
CA PHE A 135 4.75 8.66 -8.75
C PHE A 135 4.83 7.43 -7.82
N ARG A 136 4.97 6.25 -8.41
CA ARG A 136 5.30 5.00 -7.72
C ARG A 136 6.80 4.73 -7.81
N PRO A 137 7.36 3.88 -6.94
CA PRO A 137 8.78 3.50 -7.01
C PRO A 137 9.19 2.91 -8.35
N ASN A 138 8.29 2.19 -9.03
CA ASN A 138 8.56 1.60 -10.35
C ASN A 138 8.85 2.65 -11.43
N PHE A 139 8.36 3.89 -11.29
CA PHE A 139 8.72 4.98 -12.19
C PHE A 139 10.22 5.26 -12.16
N PHE A 140 10.80 5.42 -10.98
CA PHE A 140 12.23 5.69 -10.80
C PHE A 140 13.10 4.49 -11.19
N LYS A 141 12.64 3.26 -10.88
CA LYS A 141 13.28 2.03 -11.38
C LYS A 141 13.30 1.97 -12.90
N GLY A 142 12.28 2.51 -13.57
CA GLY A 142 12.23 2.64 -15.02
C GLY A 142 13.37 3.50 -15.60
N PHE A 143 13.90 4.44 -14.83
CA PHE A 143 15.08 5.24 -15.16
C PHE A 143 16.41 4.58 -14.74
N GLY A 144 16.37 3.36 -14.20
CA GLY A 144 17.55 2.70 -13.65
C GLY A 144 17.98 3.21 -12.27
N LEU A 145 17.15 4.01 -11.60
CA LEU A 145 17.44 4.51 -10.26
C LEU A 145 17.09 3.46 -9.20
N SER A 146 18.01 3.24 -8.27
CA SER A 146 17.75 2.47 -7.07
C SER A 146 16.92 3.29 -6.06
N MET A 147 16.38 2.61 -5.05
CA MET A 147 15.70 3.30 -3.95
C MET A 147 16.66 4.17 -3.13
N ASP A 148 17.92 3.77 -3.02
CA ASP A 148 18.92 4.55 -2.30
C ASP A 148 19.33 5.80 -3.09
N ASP A 149 19.39 5.72 -4.42
CA ASP A 149 19.57 6.91 -5.27
C ASP A 149 18.41 7.89 -5.10
N THR A 150 17.19 7.38 -5.06
CA THR A 150 15.99 8.22 -4.88
C THR A 150 15.99 8.90 -3.49
N ARG A 151 16.44 8.20 -2.44
CA ARG A 151 16.62 8.79 -1.10
C ARG A 151 17.70 9.86 -1.07
N SER A 152 18.83 9.58 -1.72
CA SER A 152 19.93 10.54 -1.84
C SER A 152 19.47 11.81 -2.54
N MET A 153 18.74 11.68 -3.65
CA MET A 153 18.12 12.79 -4.38
C MET A 153 17.19 13.62 -3.49
N LEU A 154 16.31 12.97 -2.70
CA LEU A 154 15.41 13.67 -1.77
C LEU A 154 16.17 14.41 -0.66
N SER A 155 17.24 13.79 -0.12
CA SER A 155 18.11 14.42 0.88
C SER A 155 18.83 15.64 0.31
N MET A 156 19.38 15.53 -0.91
CA MET A 156 20.03 16.64 -1.61
C MET A 156 19.07 17.78 -1.88
N ALA A 157 17.86 17.48 -2.35
CA ALA A 157 16.82 18.49 -2.58
C ALA A 157 16.46 19.25 -1.29
N ARG A 158 16.31 18.53 -0.17
CA ARG A 158 16.05 19.14 1.14
C ARG A 158 17.20 20.03 1.61
N LYS A 159 18.45 19.54 1.54
CA LYS A 159 19.65 20.32 1.89
C LYS A 159 19.78 21.58 1.05
N TRP A 160 19.46 21.50 -0.24
CA TRP A 160 19.44 22.66 -1.12
C TRP A 160 18.35 23.67 -0.70
N GLN A 161 17.13 23.22 -0.39
CA GLN A 161 16.07 24.09 0.11
C GLN A 161 16.44 24.77 1.44
N GLU A 162 17.13 24.04 2.32
CA GLU A 162 17.63 24.56 3.59
C GLU A 162 18.69 25.64 3.39
N LYS A 163 19.70 25.36 2.56
CA LYS A 163 20.78 26.30 2.22
C LYS A 163 20.24 27.61 1.63
N ASN A 164 19.17 27.54 0.85
CA ASN A 164 18.54 28.71 0.22
C ASN A 164 17.45 29.37 1.09
N GLY A 165 17.25 28.93 2.34
CA GLY A 165 16.24 29.48 3.24
C GLY A 165 14.78 29.24 2.80
N LEU A 166 14.54 28.34 1.85
CA LEU A 166 13.24 28.13 1.23
C LEU A 166 12.30 27.24 2.05
N LEU A 167 12.79 26.57 3.11
CA LEU A 167 12.02 25.61 3.90
C LEU A 167 10.76 26.23 4.54
N LYS A 168 10.89 27.39 5.19
CA LYS A 168 9.77 28.06 5.87
C LYS A 168 8.69 28.48 4.86
N THR A 169 9.12 29.14 3.78
CA THR A 169 8.24 29.58 2.69
C THR A 169 7.57 28.40 1.98
N ALA A 170 8.30 27.30 1.74
CA ALA A 170 7.76 26.09 1.13
C ALA A 170 6.70 25.43 2.02
N LYS A 171 6.90 25.41 3.35
CA LYS A 171 5.92 24.88 4.30
C LYS A 171 4.63 25.70 4.30
N GLN A 172 4.74 27.03 4.33
CA GLN A 172 3.58 27.93 4.27
C GLN A 172 2.81 27.79 2.96
N LYS A 173 3.51 27.84 1.81
CA LYS A 173 2.89 27.65 0.48
C LYS A 173 2.17 26.31 0.39
N ARG A 174 2.75 25.24 0.95
CA ARG A 174 2.13 23.91 0.99
C ARG A 174 0.86 23.88 1.83
N GLN A 175 0.87 24.49 3.01
CA GLN A 175 -0.30 24.53 3.87
C GLN A 175 -1.46 25.26 3.18
N ALA A 176 -1.20 26.42 2.59
CA ALA A 176 -2.19 27.16 1.80
C ALA A 176 -2.70 26.34 0.60
N GLU A 177 -1.82 25.60 -0.07
CA GLU A 177 -2.20 24.71 -1.17
C GLU A 177 -3.10 23.56 -0.72
N LEU A 178 -2.78 22.90 0.40
CA LEU A 178 -3.60 21.81 0.93
C LEU A 178 -4.99 22.29 1.35
N LEU A 179 -5.10 23.47 1.96
CA LEU A 179 -6.38 24.09 2.30
C LEU A 179 -7.21 24.35 1.04
N ARG A 180 -6.62 25.03 0.05
CA ARG A 180 -7.28 25.31 -1.24
C ARG A 180 -7.71 24.02 -1.96
N GLN A 181 -6.92 22.95 -1.89
CA GLN A 181 -7.28 21.67 -2.49
C GLN A 181 -8.40 20.97 -1.72
N ALA A 182 -8.41 21.07 -0.39
CA ALA A 182 -9.45 20.48 0.45
C ALA A 182 -10.80 21.21 0.28
N GLU A 183 -10.77 22.52 0.07
CA GLU A 183 -11.95 23.35 -0.19
C GLU A 183 -12.46 23.23 -1.63
N SER A 184 -11.66 22.70 -2.56
CA SER A 184 -12.04 22.65 -3.98
C SER A 184 -12.76 21.35 -4.33
N ASP A 185 -14.07 21.46 -4.53
CA ASP A 185 -14.89 20.36 -5.04
C ASP A 185 -14.54 19.92 -6.48
N ARG A 186 -13.76 20.73 -7.21
CA ARG A 186 -13.36 20.44 -8.58
C ARG A 186 -12.19 19.46 -8.69
N ILE A 187 -11.51 19.16 -7.58
CA ILE A 187 -10.32 18.29 -7.55
C ILE A 187 -10.70 16.95 -6.93
N ALA A 188 -10.14 15.85 -7.45
CA ALA A 188 -10.38 14.53 -6.88
C ALA A 188 -9.91 14.45 -5.41
N SER A 189 -10.79 14.00 -4.53
CA SER A 189 -10.56 13.91 -3.10
C SER A 189 -9.63 12.75 -2.74
N LEU A 190 -8.83 12.96 -1.69
CA LEU A 190 -7.99 11.95 -1.07
C LEU A 190 -8.60 11.40 0.22
N ASP A 191 -9.90 11.56 0.43
CA ASP A 191 -10.55 11.19 1.70
C ASP A 191 -10.80 9.67 1.86
N ARG A 192 -10.54 8.88 0.82
CA ARG A 192 -10.70 7.42 0.88
C ARG A 192 -9.60 6.79 1.75
N PRO A 193 -9.93 6.04 2.82
CA PRO A 193 -8.94 5.43 3.71
C PRO A 193 -7.95 4.50 2.99
N SER A 194 -8.44 3.70 2.04
CA SER A 194 -7.62 2.78 1.24
C SER A 194 -6.58 3.52 0.39
N LEU A 195 -6.95 4.68 -0.17
CA LEU A 195 -6.06 5.52 -0.96
C LEU A 195 -5.01 6.19 -0.07
N ARG A 196 -5.40 6.73 1.08
CA ARG A 196 -4.45 7.29 2.06
C ARG A 196 -3.43 6.24 2.50
N ASN A 197 -3.88 5.02 2.77
CA ASN A 197 -3.01 3.91 3.14
C ASN A 197 -2.04 3.52 2.01
N LEU A 198 -2.52 3.51 0.75
CA LEU A 198 -1.69 3.26 -0.42
C LEU A 198 -0.60 4.33 -0.58
N LEU A 199 -0.97 5.61 -0.51
CA LEU A 199 -0.03 6.73 -0.64
C LEU A 199 0.97 6.77 0.52
N ALA A 200 0.53 6.49 1.75
CA ALA A 200 1.41 6.37 2.91
C ALA A 200 2.39 5.20 2.76
N ARG A 201 1.96 4.06 2.19
CA ARG A 201 2.86 2.94 1.87
C ARG A 201 3.91 3.35 0.83
N ILE A 202 3.49 3.99 -0.25
CA ILE A 202 4.39 4.49 -1.30
C ILE A 202 5.43 5.46 -0.71
N LYS A 203 4.98 6.43 0.11
CA LYS A 203 5.88 7.37 0.79
C LYS A 203 6.93 6.64 1.64
N ARG A 204 6.52 5.65 2.44
CA ARG A 204 7.44 4.85 3.29
C ARG A 204 8.46 4.05 2.50
N GLU A 205 8.12 3.59 1.29
CA GLU A 205 9.09 2.93 0.40
C GLU A 205 10.22 3.91 0.03
N PHE A 206 9.88 5.15 -0.30
CA PHE A 206 10.84 6.21 -0.59
C PHE A 206 11.63 6.64 0.64
N THR A 207 10.99 6.99 1.76
CA THR A 207 11.71 7.51 2.94
C THR A 207 12.45 6.44 3.74
N GLY A 208 12.13 5.16 3.54
CA GLY A 208 12.76 4.05 4.28
C GLY A 208 12.19 3.84 5.69
N GLU A 209 11.15 4.60 6.07
CA GLU A 209 10.41 4.44 7.34
C GLU A 209 9.82 3.02 7.54
N ASN A 210 9.72 2.23 6.47
CA ASN A 210 9.29 0.83 6.54
C ASN A 210 10.10 -0.04 7.53
N LYS A 211 11.36 0.30 7.83
CA LYS A 211 12.16 -0.46 8.83
C LYS A 211 11.55 -0.37 10.23
N HIS A 212 10.98 0.78 10.60
CA HIS A 212 10.34 0.94 11.90
C HIS A 212 8.96 0.27 11.92
N THR A 213 8.18 0.41 10.85
CA THR A 213 6.85 -0.22 10.78
C THR A 213 6.90 -1.74 10.75
N LYS A 214 7.87 -2.36 10.07
CA LYS A 214 8.02 -3.82 10.07
C LYS A 214 8.35 -4.36 11.45
N ARG A 215 9.28 -3.72 12.17
CA ARG A 215 9.61 -4.06 13.56
C ARG A 215 8.42 -3.89 14.51
N VAL A 216 7.65 -2.80 14.36
CA VAL A 216 6.46 -2.53 15.17
C VAL A 216 5.33 -3.52 14.86
N MET A 217 5.10 -3.84 13.59
CA MET A 217 4.13 -4.86 13.18
C MET A 217 4.52 -6.26 13.66
N ASP A 218 5.80 -6.63 13.55
CA ASP A 218 6.33 -7.89 14.06
C ASP A 218 6.19 -7.96 15.58
N ALA A 219 6.45 -6.85 16.30
CA ALA A 219 6.26 -6.77 17.74
C ALA A 219 4.78 -6.92 18.14
N HIS A 220 3.86 -6.30 17.39
CA HIS A 220 2.43 -6.41 17.64
C HIS A 220 1.89 -7.81 17.36
N HIS A 221 2.40 -8.47 16.31
CA HIS A 221 2.11 -9.88 16.03
C HIS A 221 2.58 -10.79 17.16
N ARG A 222 3.83 -10.60 17.63
CA ARG A 222 4.39 -11.36 18.76
C ARG A 222 3.60 -11.15 20.05
N LEU A 223 3.14 -9.92 20.32
CA LEU A 223 2.28 -9.62 21.47
C LEU A 223 0.95 -10.36 21.38
N LYS A 224 0.29 -10.31 20.21
CA LYS A 224 -0.99 -11.00 19.99
C LYS A 224 -0.85 -12.54 20.11
N GLU A 225 0.25 -13.10 19.62
CA GLU A 225 0.56 -14.52 19.81
C GLU A 225 0.83 -14.86 21.28
N ALA A 226 1.53 -13.99 22.02
CA ALA A 226 1.79 -14.17 23.45
C ALA A 226 0.50 -14.08 24.29
N GLU A 227 -0.39 -13.13 23.99
CA GLU A 227 -1.72 -13.01 24.61
C GLU A 227 -2.59 -14.24 24.33
N LYS A 228 -2.53 -14.76 23.10
CA LYS A 228 -3.24 -15.99 22.72
C LYS A 228 -2.71 -17.21 23.49
N ARG A 229 -1.38 -17.37 23.59
CA ARG A 229 -0.77 -18.45 24.39
C ARG A 229 -1.07 -18.31 25.87
N ALA A 230 -1.08 -17.10 26.40
CA ALA A 230 -1.38 -16.84 27.81
C ALA A 230 -2.86 -17.08 28.15
N SER A 231 -3.78 -16.82 27.21
CA SER A 231 -5.20 -17.18 27.37
C SER A 231 -5.42 -18.68 27.25
N GLU A 232 -4.80 -19.35 26.28
CA GLU A 232 -4.81 -20.82 26.16
C GLU A 232 -4.22 -21.52 27.40
N GLN A 233 -3.23 -20.93 28.06
CA GLN A 233 -2.66 -21.43 29.32
C GLN A 233 -3.57 -21.18 30.54
N ARG A 234 -4.41 -20.15 30.52
CA ARG A 234 -5.39 -19.86 31.60
C ARG A 234 -6.61 -20.77 31.55
N GLU A 235 -6.93 -21.34 30.38
CA GLU A 235 -8.06 -22.25 30.20
C GLU A 235 -7.74 -23.72 30.54
N GLN A 236 -6.48 -24.06 30.84
CA GLN A 236 -6.16 -25.38 31.38
C GLN A 236 -6.61 -25.45 32.85
N PRO A 237 -7.33 -26.51 33.28
CA PRO A 237 -7.70 -26.66 34.68
C PRO A 237 -6.43 -26.67 35.52
N GLN A 238 -6.34 -25.78 36.52
CA GLN A 238 -5.22 -25.75 37.45
C GLN A 238 -5.09 -27.15 38.08
N ARG A 239 -4.04 -27.89 37.70
CA ARG A 239 -3.70 -29.17 38.32
C ARG A 239 -3.53 -28.95 39.82
N SER A 240 -4.05 -29.86 40.63
CA SER A 240 -3.85 -29.75 42.07
C SER A 240 -2.36 -29.86 42.40
N ASP A 241 -1.96 -29.27 43.52
CA ASP A 241 -0.57 -29.34 44.00
C ASP A 241 -0.11 -30.80 44.19
N THR A 242 -1.03 -31.67 44.63
CA THR A 242 -0.83 -33.13 44.74
C THR A 242 -0.55 -33.81 43.40
N GLU A 243 -1.29 -33.47 42.35
CA GLU A 243 -1.11 -34.04 41.01
C GLU A 243 0.23 -33.61 40.41
N SER A 244 0.62 -32.34 40.62
CA SER A 244 1.90 -31.80 40.15
C SER A 244 3.10 -32.50 40.81
N ARG A 245 3.00 -32.75 42.12
CA ARG A 245 4.04 -33.40 42.90
C ARG A 245 4.18 -34.90 42.60
N LEU A 246 3.07 -35.59 42.37
CA LEU A 246 3.05 -36.98 41.90
C LEU A 246 3.76 -37.15 40.55
N ILE A 247 3.50 -36.26 39.59
CA ILE A 247 4.15 -36.31 38.27
C ILE A 247 5.67 -36.16 38.41
N GLN A 248 6.12 -35.25 39.29
CA GLN A 248 7.54 -35.04 39.55
C GLN A 248 8.20 -36.29 40.16
N LEU A 249 7.60 -36.88 41.20
CA LEU A 249 8.14 -38.07 41.87
C LEU A 249 8.14 -39.30 40.97
N GLN A 250 7.09 -39.50 40.16
CA GLN A 250 7.04 -40.60 39.19
C GLN A 250 8.09 -40.48 38.08
N GLY A 251 8.55 -39.26 37.78
CA GLY A 251 9.66 -39.02 36.85
C GLY A 251 11.05 -39.26 37.46
N GLN A 252 11.17 -39.23 38.79
CA GLN A 252 12.43 -39.41 39.51
C GLN A 252 12.65 -40.86 39.97
N LEU A 253 11.57 -41.56 40.34
CA LEU A 253 11.63 -42.92 40.87
C LEU A 253 11.59 -43.98 39.74
N PRO A 254 12.33 -45.10 39.88
CA PRO A 254 12.21 -46.24 38.99
C PRO A 254 10.75 -46.73 38.86
N PRO A 255 10.28 -47.06 37.64
CA PRO A 255 8.87 -47.43 37.40
C PRO A 255 8.35 -48.59 38.24
N VAL A 256 9.25 -49.51 38.65
CA VAL A 256 8.92 -50.67 39.50
C VAL A 256 8.38 -50.23 40.86
N TYR A 257 8.94 -49.17 41.46
CA TYR A 257 8.49 -48.69 42.77
C TYR A 257 7.13 -48.00 42.70
N VAL A 258 6.87 -47.26 41.61
CA VAL A 258 5.56 -46.65 41.36
C VAL A 258 4.50 -47.74 41.16
N TYR A 259 4.84 -48.80 40.41
CA TYR A 259 3.93 -49.92 40.18
C TYR A 259 3.59 -50.68 41.47
N GLN A 260 4.59 -50.94 42.31
CA GLN A 260 4.39 -51.56 43.63
C GLN A 260 3.49 -50.72 44.54
N ALA A 261 3.73 -49.40 44.61
CA ALA A 261 2.92 -48.50 45.43
C ALA A 261 1.45 -48.48 44.97
N LYS A 262 1.20 -48.44 43.64
CA LYS A 262 -0.15 -48.51 43.09
C LYS A 262 -0.85 -49.84 43.41
N ASN A 263 -0.12 -50.95 43.30
CA ASN A 263 -0.66 -52.27 43.62
C ASN A 263 -0.94 -52.44 45.12
N GLN A 264 -0.11 -51.85 45.97
CA GLN A 264 -0.31 -51.84 47.42
C GLN A 264 -1.61 -51.10 47.78
N ILE A 265 -1.82 -49.90 47.26
CA ILE A 265 -3.05 -49.12 47.50
C ILE A 265 -4.28 -49.87 46.99
N LYS A 266 -4.17 -50.52 45.82
CA LYS A 266 -5.25 -51.32 45.26
C LYS A 266 -5.59 -52.53 46.15
N ALA A 267 -4.59 -53.20 46.71
CA ALA A 267 -4.77 -54.37 47.56
C ALA A 267 -5.32 -54.01 48.96
N GLU A 268 -4.83 -52.93 49.55
CA GLU A 268 -5.17 -52.52 50.93
C GLU A 268 -6.44 -51.66 51.00
N HIS A 269 -6.68 -50.80 50.01
CA HIS A 269 -7.78 -49.84 50.01
C HIS A 269 -8.81 -50.06 48.90
N GLY A 270 -8.58 -50.98 47.95
CA GLY A 270 -9.47 -51.22 46.82
C GLY A 270 -9.56 -50.07 45.80
N LEU A 271 -8.77 -49.01 45.99
CA LEU A 271 -8.78 -47.81 45.17
C LEU A 271 -7.89 -47.97 43.93
N THR A 272 -8.34 -47.42 42.80
CA THR A 272 -7.59 -47.48 41.52
C THR A 272 -7.34 -46.11 40.88
N ASN A 273 -8.15 -45.12 41.23
CA ASN A 273 -8.04 -43.73 40.79
C ASN A 273 -8.83 -42.81 41.74
N GLY A 274 -8.60 -41.50 41.63
CA GLY A 274 -9.32 -40.48 42.39
C GLY A 274 -8.44 -39.74 43.40
N PRO A 275 -8.96 -38.66 44.02
CA PRO A 275 -8.17 -37.77 44.86
C PRO A 275 -7.61 -38.45 46.11
N GLU A 276 -8.36 -39.39 46.69
CA GLU A 276 -7.90 -40.19 47.84
C GLU A 276 -6.79 -41.17 47.46
N PHE A 277 -6.87 -41.76 46.25
CA PHE A 277 -5.81 -42.60 45.70
C PHE A 277 -4.54 -41.79 45.47
N ASP A 278 -4.66 -40.57 44.92
CA ASP A 278 -3.54 -39.69 44.64
C ASP A 278 -2.85 -39.22 45.93
N ALA A 279 -3.61 -38.92 46.98
CA ALA A 279 -3.05 -38.56 48.29
C ALA A 279 -2.25 -39.72 48.93
N LEU A 280 -2.79 -40.94 48.88
CA LEU A 280 -2.11 -42.13 49.39
C LEU A 280 -0.87 -42.48 48.55
N LEU A 281 -0.97 -42.35 47.23
CA LEU A 281 0.15 -42.60 46.33
C LEU A 281 1.27 -41.60 46.55
N LEU A 282 0.94 -40.33 46.79
CA LEU A 282 1.93 -39.30 47.09
C LEU A 282 2.65 -39.63 48.40
N ALA A 283 1.92 -39.94 49.45
CA ALA A 283 2.49 -40.30 50.75
C ALA A 283 3.43 -41.51 50.68
N ILE A 284 3.06 -42.56 49.94
CA ILE A 284 3.91 -43.75 49.78
C ILE A 284 5.16 -43.41 48.96
N LEU A 285 5.05 -42.63 47.88
CA LEU A 285 6.20 -42.31 47.03
C LEU A 285 7.19 -41.34 47.70
N GLU A 286 6.72 -40.42 48.55
CA GLU A 286 7.58 -39.53 49.33
C GLU A 286 8.44 -40.28 50.37
N THR A 287 8.01 -41.46 50.85
CA THR A 287 8.84 -42.30 51.72
C THR A 287 9.97 -43.03 50.99
N ARG A 288 9.97 -43.01 49.65
CA ARG A 288 10.91 -43.74 48.79
C ARG A 288 11.90 -42.84 48.06
N THR A 289 11.77 -41.52 48.22
CA THR A 289 12.77 -40.50 47.83
C THR A 289 13.73 -40.23 48.95
#